data_AF-A0A140K1D0-F1
#
_entry.id   AF-A0A140K1D0-F1
#
_cell.length_a   1.000
_cell.length_b   1.000
_cell.length_c   1.000
_cell.angle_alpha   90.00
_cell.angle_beta   90.00
_cell.angle_gamma   90.00
#
_symmetry.space_group_name_H-M   'P 1'
#
loop_
_entity.id
_entity.type
_entity.pdbx_description
1 polymer ?
#
loop_
_entity_poly.entity_id
_entity_poly.type
_entity_poly.pdbx_seq_one_letter_code
_entity_poly.pdbx_strand_id
1 'polypeptide(L)'
;MKQILVKIIGIWQQKINPKLIPLLSIFWLIGFLISALALWGFLELADEVLEKETAILDLAVLKILISSRSYVLNNLAMGVTYLGSPMVLSVFSFAIAIFLWWRQKQIQATFLAIVTSGGISLNYLLKNFFSRARPTIENNLVTVDFYSFPSGHAMISLIIYGFLCYLLISNYRKYSLLFISLTTILISLIGLTRLYLGVHWLTDVIGGYVAGTVWLFLCISSLEAAKTYRLNKIYIEPK
;
A
#
# COMPACT_ATOMS: atom_id res chain seq x y z
N MET A 1 18.86 -17.44 41.21
CA MET A 1 18.02 -17.42 39.98
C MET A 1 16.62 -16.85 40.20
N LYS A 2 15.79 -17.41 41.10
CA LYS A 2 14.39 -16.96 41.32
C LYS A 2 14.25 -15.45 41.64
N GLN A 3 15.11 -14.91 42.50
CA GLN A 3 15.07 -13.48 42.86
C GLN A 3 15.45 -12.53 41.70
N ILE A 4 16.33 -12.97 40.80
CA ILE A 4 16.73 -12.17 39.62
C ILE A 4 15.59 -12.16 38.60
N LEU A 5 14.96 -13.31 38.35
CA LEU A 5 13.77 -13.41 37.49
C LEU A 5 12.62 -12.54 38.01
N VAL A 6 12.33 -12.58 39.32
CA VAL A 6 11.26 -11.76 39.93
C VAL A 6 11.60 -10.26 39.84
N LYS A 7 12.87 -9.87 39.98
CA LYS A 7 13.31 -8.48 39.86
C LYS A 7 13.24 -7.98 38.41
N ILE A 8 13.60 -8.82 37.44
CA ILE A 8 13.46 -8.54 36.00
C ILE A 8 11.98 -8.41 35.63
N ILE A 9 11.13 -9.35 36.06
CA ILE A 9 9.68 -9.32 35.82
C ILE A 9 9.04 -8.09 36.48
N GLY A 10 9.45 -7.73 37.70
CA GLY A 10 8.96 -6.54 38.41
C GLY A 10 9.35 -5.22 37.73
N ILE A 11 10.57 -5.12 37.21
CA ILE A 11 11.02 -3.96 36.42
C ILE A 11 10.26 -3.89 35.08
N TRP A 12 9.99 -5.05 34.46
CA TRP A 12 9.20 -5.15 33.24
C TRP A 12 7.75 -4.69 33.45
N GLN A 13 7.12 -5.13 34.56
CA GLN A 13 5.76 -4.76 34.95
C GLN A 13 5.62 -3.30 35.42
N GLN A 14 6.68 -2.69 35.96
CA GLN A 14 6.66 -1.28 36.40
C GLN A 14 6.97 -0.29 35.27
N LYS A 15 7.84 -0.64 34.30
CA LYS A 15 8.29 0.30 33.25
C LYS A 15 7.48 0.25 31.96
N ILE A 16 6.91 -0.90 31.62
CA ILE A 16 5.92 -1.00 30.55
C ILE A 16 4.56 -1.01 31.25
N ASN A 17 3.80 0.07 31.14
CA ASN A 17 2.50 0.17 31.77
C ASN A 17 1.68 -1.09 31.39
N PRO A 18 1.23 -1.94 32.33
CA PRO A 18 0.53 -3.17 32.02
C PRO A 18 -0.79 -2.95 31.27
N LYS A 19 -1.26 -1.71 31.16
CA LYS A 19 -2.37 -1.28 30.29
C LYS A 19 -1.97 -1.06 28.82
N LEU A 20 -0.70 -0.79 28.53
CA LEU A 20 -0.16 -0.52 27.17
C LEU A 20 0.12 -1.81 26.38
N ILE A 21 0.47 -2.91 27.06
CA ILE A 21 0.70 -4.22 26.41
C ILE A 21 -0.59 -4.75 25.75
N PRO A 22 -1.76 -4.75 26.44
CA PRO A 22 -3.04 -5.11 25.82
C PRO A 22 -3.37 -4.21 24.63
N LEU A 23 -3.23 -2.89 24.76
CA LEU A 23 -3.55 -1.92 23.71
C LEU A 23 -2.69 -2.08 22.45
N LEU A 24 -1.37 -2.26 22.63
CA LEU A 24 -0.47 -2.59 21.54
C LEU A 24 -0.85 -3.96 20.96
N SER A 25 -1.00 -5.00 21.78
CA SER A 25 -1.38 -6.33 21.27
C SER A 25 -2.70 -6.31 20.48
N ILE A 26 -3.69 -5.51 20.88
CA ILE A 26 -4.97 -5.33 20.16
C ILE A 26 -4.74 -4.63 18.82
N PHE A 27 -3.95 -3.55 18.78
CA PHE A 27 -3.65 -2.86 17.52
C PHE A 27 -2.95 -3.79 16.52
N TRP A 28 -1.99 -4.58 17.00
CA TRP A 28 -1.28 -5.58 16.20
C TRP A 28 -2.19 -6.71 15.74
N LEU A 29 -3.10 -7.18 16.59
CA LEU A 29 -4.05 -8.24 16.29
C LEU A 29 -5.12 -7.76 15.29
N ILE A 30 -5.60 -6.53 15.42
CA ILE A 30 -6.48 -5.89 14.42
C ILE A 30 -5.75 -5.76 13.08
N GLY A 31 -4.51 -5.26 13.07
CA GLY A 31 -3.72 -5.14 11.84
C GLY A 31 -3.47 -6.49 11.17
N PHE A 32 -3.20 -7.53 11.96
CA PHE A 32 -3.05 -8.90 11.48
C PHE A 32 -4.36 -9.45 10.89
N LEU A 33 -5.49 -9.27 11.59
CA LEU A 33 -6.81 -9.68 11.10
C LEU A 33 -7.18 -8.97 9.79
N ILE A 34 -6.95 -7.66 9.69
CA ILE A 34 -7.18 -6.89 8.46
C ILE A 34 -6.32 -7.44 7.32
N SER A 35 -5.04 -7.73 7.59
CA SER A 35 -4.12 -8.27 6.58
C SER A 35 -4.52 -9.69 6.15
N ALA A 36 -4.99 -10.53 7.08
CA ALA A 36 -5.46 -11.88 6.79
C ALA A 36 -6.75 -11.86 5.97
N LEU A 37 -7.72 -11.01 6.32
CA LEU A 37 -8.95 -10.82 5.56
C LEU A 37 -8.68 -10.26 4.16
N ALA A 38 -7.77 -9.29 4.04
CA ALA A 38 -7.39 -8.74 2.75
C ALA A 38 -6.64 -9.79 1.90
N LEU A 39 -5.75 -10.59 2.49
CA LEU A 39 -5.10 -11.68 1.78
C LEU A 39 -6.10 -12.73 1.30
N TRP A 40 -7.03 -13.14 2.16
CA TRP A 40 -8.10 -14.07 1.78
C TRP A 40 -8.95 -13.50 0.64
N GLY A 41 -9.39 -12.25 0.74
CA GLY A 41 -10.15 -11.59 -0.34
C GLY A 41 -9.36 -11.42 -1.63
N PHE A 42 -8.03 -11.28 -1.57
CA PHE A 42 -7.18 -11.27 -2.76
C PHE A 42 -7.13 -12.64 -3.43
N LEU A 43 -7.03 -13.72 -2.65
CA LEU A 43 -7.00 -15.09 -3.16
C LEU A 43 -8.34 -15.44 -3.82
N GLU A 44 -9.46 -15.15 -3.15
CA GLU A 44 -10.80 -15.39 -3.71
C GLU A 44 -10.98 -14.64 -5.04
N LEU A 45 -10.65 -13.34 -5.06
CA LEU A 45 -10.73 -12.55 -6.28
C LEU A 45 -9.81 -13.08 -7.39
N ALA A 46 -8.61 -13.56 -7.02
CA ALA A 46 -7.68 -14.14 -7.97
C ALA A 46 -8.21 -15.44 -8.57
N ASP A 47 -8.85 -16.29 -7.76
CA ASP A 47 -9.49 -17.52 -8.21
C ASP A 47 -10.64 -17.22 -9.17
N GLU A 48 -11.57 -16.31 -8.82
CA GLU A 48 -12.66 -15.87 -9.72
C GLU A 48 -12.13 -15.30 -11.05
N VAL A 49 -11.02 -14.57 -11.00
CA VAL A 49 -10.36 -14.00 -12.19
C VAL A 49 -9.76 -15.09 -13.08
N LEU A 50 -9.14 -16.12 -12.49
CA LEU A 50 -8.56 -17.25 -13.21
C LEU A 50 -9.64 -18.13 -13.84
N GLU A 51 -10.75 -18.32 -13.15
CA GLU A 51 -11.94 -19.04 -13.62
C GLU A 51 -12.79 -18.23 -14.62
N LYS A 52 -12.47 -16.94 -14.79
CA LYS A 52 -13.13 -15.98 -15.70
C LYS A 52 -14.57 -15.67 -15.30
N GLU A 53 -14.97 -15.92 -14.06
CA GLU A 53 -16.31 -15.62 -13.56
C GLU A 53 -16.57 -14.11 -13.54
N THR A 54 -15.52 -13.30 -13.35
CA THR A 54 -15.60 -11.83 -13.34
C THR A 54 -15.69 -11.20 -14.72
N ALA A 55 -15.58 -11.98 -15.81
CA ALA A 55 -15.40 -11.45 -17.16
C ALA A 55 -16.56 -10.56 -17.64
N ILE A 56 -17.80 -10.90 -17.27
CA ILE A 56 -19.00 -10.12 -17.64
C ILE A 56 -18.95 -8.74 -16.97
N LEU A 57 -18.65 -8.70 -15.68
CA LEU A 57 -18.54 -7.47 -14.90
C LEU A 57 -17.38 -6.59 -15.42
N ASP A 58 -16.21 -7.18 -15.59
CA ASP A 58 -15.00 -6.52 -16.08
C ASP A 58 -15.24 -5.87 -17.45
N LEU A 59 -15.90 -6.60 -18.37
CA LEU A 59 -16.21 -6.10 -19.70
C LEU A 59 -17.30 -5.00 -19.67
N ALA A 60 -18.31 -5.13 -18.83
CA ALA A 60 -19.38 -4.14 -18.70
C ALA A 60 -18.82 -2.78 -18.23
N VAL A 61 -18.01 -2.78 -17.17
CA VAL A 61 -17.39 -1.56 -16.63
C VAL A 61 -16.43 -0.94 -17.64
N LEU A 62 -15.62 -1.76 -18.30
CA LEU A 62 -14.69 -1.30 -19.32
C LEU A 62 -15.43 -0.60 -20.48
N LYS A 63 -16.51 -1.19 -21.00
CA LYS A 63 -17.30 -0.61 -22.09
C LYS A 63 -17.93 0.73 -21.70
N ILE A 64 -18.49 0.83 -20.49
CA ILE A 64 -19.05 2.10 -19.97
C ILE A 64 -17.98 3.19 -19.98
N LEU A 65 -16.79 2.91 -19.46
CA LEU A 65 -15.72 3.92 -19.36
C LEU A 65 -15.10 4.28 -20.72
N ILE A 66 -15.03 3.35 -21.67
CA ILE A 66 -14.57 3.65 -23.04
C ILE A 66 -15.58 4.54 -23.76
N SER A 67 -16.88 4.29 -23.57
CA SER A 67 -17.95 5.07 -24.21
C SER A 67 -18.01 6.53 -23.76
N SER A 68 -17.46 6.86 -22.57
CA SER A 68 -17.42 8.22 -22.04
C SER A 68 -16.18 9.02 -22.47
N ARG A 69 -15.34 8.46 -23.36
CA ARG A 69 -14.08 9.10 -23.76
C ARG A 69 -14.30 10.40 -24.52
N SER A 70 -13.55 11.44 -24.15
CA SER A 70 -13.50 12.72 -24.85
C SER A 70 -12.09 13.30 -24.82
N TYR A 71 -11.78 14.27 -25.70
CA TYR A 71 -10.46 14.90 -25.74
C TYR A 71 -10.02 15.45 -24.37
N VAL A 72 -10.92 16.15 -23.67
CA VAL A 72 -10.65 16.75 -22.36
C VAL A 72 -10.42 15.65 -21.31
N LEU A 73 -11.32 14.66 -21.23
CA LEU A 73 -11.19 13.57 -20.26
C LEU A 73 -9.95 12.70 -20.52
N ASN A 74 -9.56 12.51 -21.78
CA ASN A 74 -8.34 11.78 -22.14
C ASN A 74 -7.10 12.47 -21.59
N ASN A 75 -6.96 13.79 -21.80
CA ASN A 75 -5.81 14.54 -21.29
C ASN A 75 -5.78 14.58 -19.76
N LEU A 76 -6.93 14.75 -19.11
CA LEU A 76 -7.02 14.68 -17.65
C LEU A 76 -6.64 13.29 -17.12
N ALA A 77 -7.15 12.22 -17.75
CA ALA A 77 -6.81 10.85 -17.38
C ALA A 77 -5.31 10.57 -17.54
N MET A 78 -4.69 11.04 -18.63
CA MET A 78 -3.25 10.92 -18.86
C MET A 78 -2.44 11.68 -17.80
N GLY A 79 -2.85 12.90 -17.45
CA GLY A 79 -2.18 13.69 -16.40
C GLY A 79 -2.26 13.03 -15.03
N VAL A 80 -3.46 12.58 -14.62
CA VAL A 80 -3.67 11.92 -13.33
C VAL A 80 -2.97 10.56 -13.27
N THR A 81 -3.02 9.77 -14.34
CA THR A 81 -2.38 8.45 -14.36
C THR A 81 -0.86 8.55 -14.21
N TYR A 82 -0.25 9.63 -14.70
CA TYR A 82 1.18 9.87 -14.58
C TYR A 82 1.64 9.98 -13.12
N LEU A 83 0.80 10.56 -12.25
CA LEU A 83 1.05 10.61 -10.80
C LEU A 83 1.08 9.20 -10.18
N GLY A 84 0.36 8.25 -10.78
CA GLY A 84 0.34 6.85 -10.36
C GLY A 84 1.38 5.96 -11.02
N SER A 85 2.26 6.51 -11.86
CA SER A 85 3.30 5.72 -12.55
C SER A 85 4.27 5.13 -11.53
N PRO A 86 4.47 3.79 -11.51
CA PRO A 86 5.41 3.17 -10.59
C PRO A 86 6.81 3.75 -10.68
N MET A 87 7.26 4.12 -11.89
CA MET A 87 8.57 4.75 -12.09
C MET A 87 8.64 6.14 -11.44
N VAL A 88 7.64 7.00 -11.71
CA VAL A 88 7.57 8.37 -11.16
C VAL A 88 7.49 8.32 -9.63
N LEU A 89 6.62 7.47 -9.10
CA LEU A 89 6.46 7.28 -7.67
C LEU A 89 7.72 6.72 -6.99
N SER A 90 8.44 5.81 -7.66
CA SER A 90 9.71 5.29 -7.14
C SER A 90 10.74 6.40 -6.98
N VAL A 91 10.96 7.19 -8.03
CA VAL A 91 11.90 8.32 -8.01
C VAL A 91 11.51 9.31 -6.92
N PHE A 92 10.23 9.69 -6.85
CA PHE A 92 9.70 10.59 -5.82
C PHE A 92 9.88 10.03 -4.40
N SER A 93 9.56 8.76 -4.20
CA SER A 93 9.70 8.08 -2.91
C SER A 93 11.16 8.00 -2.45
N PHE A 94 12.09 7.65 -3.34
CA PHE A 94 13.52 7.64 -3.01
C PHE A 94 14.07 9.03 -2.72
N ALA A 95 13.62 10.06 -3.45
CA ALA A 95 13.98 11.44 -3.14
C ALA A 95 13.52 11.85 -1.71
N ILE A 96 12.29 11.49 -1.33
CA ILE A 96 11.80 11.70 0.03
C ILE A 96 12.60 10.89 1.05
N ALA A 97 12.94 9.63 0.74
CA ALA A 97 13.74 8.80 1.65
C ALA A 97 15.12 9.42 1.92
N ILE A 98 15.79 9.92 0.87
CA ILE A 98 17.07 10.65 1.00
C ILE A 98 16.89 11.91 1.84
N PHE A 99 15.83 12.69 1.59
CA PHE A 99 15.52 13.88 2.39
C PHE A 99 15.29 13.53 3.88
N LEU A 100 14.52 12.48 4.18
CA LEU A 100 14.27 12.01 5.54
C LEU A 100 15.57 11.54 6.21
N TRP A 101 16.45 10.89 5.45
CA TRP A 101 17.77 10.50 5.93
C TRP A 101 18.59 11.71 6.36
N TRP A 102 18.66 12.76 5.54
CA TRP A 102 19.34 14.02 5.88
C TRP A 102 18.71 14.74 7.08
N ARG A 103 17.41 14.58 7.31
CA ARG A 103 16.69 15.12 8.48
C ARG A 103 16.82 14.24 9.73
N GLN A 104 17.77 13.30 9.76
CA GLN A 104 18.01 12.36 10.87
C GLN A 104 16.82 11.44 11.18
N LYS A 105 15.91 11.23 10.21
CA LYS A 105 14.76 10.32 10.29
C LYS A 105 15.05 8.99 9.61
N GLN A 106 16.19 8.38 9.97
CA GLN A 106 16.75 7.19 9.29
C GLN A 106 15.78 6.00 9.25
N ILE A 107 15.05 5.73 10.33
CA ILE A 107 14.09 4.61 10.35
C ILE A 107 12.98 4.84 9.31
N GLN A 108 12.40 6.04 9.27
CA GLN A 108 11.35 6.38 8.31
C GLN A 108 11.87 6.31 6.88
N ALA A 109 13.10 6.80 6.63
CA ALA A 109 13.76 6.70 5.33
C ALA A 109 13.95 5.25 4.88
N THR A 110 14.50 4.39 5.74
CA THR A 110 14.71 2.97 5.46
C THR A 110 13.39 2.26 5.17
N PHE A 111 12.36 2.49 5.98
CA PHE A 111 11.06 1.86 5.75
C PHE A 111 10.38 2.37 4.49
N LEU A 112 10.49 3.66 4.14
CA LEU A 112 9.98 4.16 2.85
C LEU A 112 10.66 3.47 1.67
N ALA A 113 11.98 3.26 1.73
CA ALA A 113 12.71 2.51 0.70
C ALA A 113 12.27 1.04 0.61
N ILE A 114 12.08 0.36 1.76
CA ILE A 114 11.59 -1.03 1.81
C ILE A 114 10.17 -1.14 1.25
N VAL A 115 9.28 -0.25 1.68
CA VAL A 115 7.88 -0.18 1.25
C VAL A 115 7.80 -0.06 -0.27
N THR A 116 8.58 0.84 -0.85
CA THR A 116 8.62 1.10 -2.30
C THR A 116 9.24 -0.08 -3.07
N SER A 117 10.47 -0.47 -2.74
CA SER A 117 11.18 -1.53 -3.47
C SER A 117 10.50 -2.90 -3.34
N GLY A 118 10.03 -3.24 -2.14
CA GLY A 118 9.30 -4.49 -1.90
C GLY A 118 7.92 -4.49 -2.54
N GLY A 119 7.22 -3.35 -2.56
CA GLY A 119 5.93 -3.24 -3.26
C GLY A 119 6.06 -3.46 -4.77
N ILE A 120 7.08 -2.88 -5.40
CA ILE A 120 7.39 -3.06 -6.83
C ILE A 120 7.73 -4.53 -7.12
N SER A 121 8.59 -5.12 -6.30
CA SER A 121 9.02 -6.51 -6.44
C SER A 121 7.82 -7.45 -6.29
N LEU A 122 6.96 -7.23 -5.29
CA LEU A 122 5.75 -8.01 -5.08
C LEU A 122 4.79 -7.88 -6.27
N ASN A 123 4.55 -6.67 -6.80
CA ASN A 123 3.71 -6.51 -7.98
C ASN A 123 4.26 -7.26 -9.20
N TYR A 124 5.57 -7.18 -9.41
CA TYR A 124 6.23 -7.90 -10.50
C TYR A 124 6.08 -9.43 -10.36
N LEU A 125 6.29 -9.97 -9.15
CA LEU A 125 6.13 -11.40 -8.88
C LEU A 125 4.68 -11.87 -9.10
N LEU A 126 3.70 -11.15 -8.54
CA LEU A 126 2.28 -11.48 -8.71
C LEU A 126 1.89 -11.45 -10.20
N LYS A 127 2.38 -10.46 -10.95
CA LYS A 127 2.11 -10.36 -12.39
C LYS A 127 2.62 -11.56 -13.18
N ASN A 128 3.84 -12.01 -12.92
CA ASN A 128 4.37 -13.21 -13.57
C ASN A 128 3.62 -14.47 -13.13
N PHE A 129 3.24 -14.54 -11.86
CA PHE A 129 2.51 -15.69 -11.32
C PHE A 129 1.13 -15.86 -11.99
N PHE A 130 0.33 -14.80 -12.05
CA PHE A 130 -1.03 -14.87 -12.62
C PHE A 130 -1.05 -14.77 -14.14
N SER A 131 -0.07 -14.09 -14.75
CA SER A 131 0.10 -13.98 -16.21
C SER A 131 -1.17 -13.55 -16.97
N ARG A 132 -2.06 -12.78 -16.33
CA ARG A 132 -3.34 -12.39 -16.92
C ARG A 132 -3.15 -11.45 -18.11
N ALA A 133 -3.89 -11.71 -19.19
CA ALA A 133 -3.93 -10.85 -20.37
C ALA A 133 -4.64 -9.50 -20.09
N ARG A 134 -4.23 -8.45 -20.81
CA ARG A 134 -4.87 -7.13 -20.76
C ARG A 134 -6.14 -7.09 -21.61
N PRO A 135 -7.00 -6.09 -21.40
CA PRO A 135 -8.05 -5.79 -22.37
C PRO A 135 -7.46 -5.48 -23.75
N THR A 136 -7.96 -6.17 -24.78
CA THR A 136 -7.69 -5.87 -26.18
C THR A 136 -8.79 -4.97 -26.71
N ILE A 137 -8.48 -3.69 -26.89
CA ILE A 137 -9.42 -2.68 -27.40
C ILE A 137 -8.78 -2.02 -28.62
N GLU A 138 -9.57 -1.80 -29.67
CA GLU A 138 -9.17 -0.97 -30.80
C GLU A 138 -8.99 0.49 -30.32
N ASN A 139 -7.83 1.09 -30.59
CA ASN A 139 -7.42 2.43 -30.10
C ASN A 139 -7.12 2.51 -28.59
N ASN A 140 -6.20 1.67 -28.11
CA ASN A 140 -5.59 1.89 -26.79
C ASN A 140 -4.91 3.26 -26.76
N LEU A 141 -5.23 4.05 -25.73
CA LEU A 141 -4.64 5.38 -25.50
C LEU A 141 -3.18 5.28 -25.02
N VAL A 142 -2.80 4.12 -24.47
CA VAL A 142 -1.45 3.80 -24.00
C VAL A 142 -1.16 2.33 -24.28
N THR A 143 0.03 2.02 -24.79
CA THR A 143 0.52 0.65 -24.98
C THR A 143 1.29 0.17 -23.75
N VAL A 144 1.02 -1.07 -23.30
CA VAL A 144 1.72 -1.68 -22.16
C VAL A 144 1.90 -3.17 -22.39
N ASP A 145 3.15 -3.60 -22.59
CA ASP A 145 3.50 -4.96 -23.05
C ASP A 145 3.81 -5.94 -21.90
N PHE A 146 3.08 -5.84 -20.79
CA PHE A 146 3.27 -6.72 -19.62
C PHE A 146 1.93 -7.12 -18.98
N TYR A 147 1.89 -8.17 -18.16
CA TYR A 147 0.65 -8.73 -17.59
C TYR A 147 -0.23 -7.71 -16.85
N SER A 148 -1.54 -7.98 -16.83
CA SER A 148 -2.57 -7.07 -16.32
C SER A 148 -2.77 -7.17 -14.81
N PHE A 149 -2.88 -8.37 -14.26
CA PHE A 149 -3.24 -8.59 -12.86
C PHE A 149 -2.02 -8.80 -11.94
N PRO A 150 -1.94 -8.15 -10.77
CA PRO A 150 -2.75 -7.00 -10.34
C PRO A 150 -2.20 -5.67 -10.92
N SER A 151 -3.02 -4.63 -10.94
CA SER A 151 -2.64 -3.31 -11.47
C SER A 151 -1.52 -2.66 -10.68
N GLY A 152 -0.38 -2.41 -11.34
CA GLY A 152 0.78 -1.78 -10.72
C GLY A 152 0.55 -0.31 -10.35
N HIS A 153 -0.18 0.46 -11.17
CA HIS A 153 -0.50 1.85 -10.82
C HIS A 153 -1.38 1.91 -9.57
N ALA A 154 -2.39 1.05 -9.47
CA ALA A 154 -3.26 0.98 -8.29
C ALA A 154 -2.48 0.56 -7.04
N MET A 155 -1.74 -0.55 -7.13
CA MET A 155 -1.00 -1.13 -6.01
C MET A 155 0.10 -0.20 -5.49
N ILE A 156 0.97 0.30 -6.37
CA ILE A 156 2.12 1.11 -5.97
C ILE A 156 1.69 2.49 -5.47
N SER A 157 0.64 3.08 -6.06
CA SER A 157 0.06 4.34 -5.56
C SER A 157 -0.50 4.18 -4.15
N LEU A 158 -1.24 3.10 -3.88
CA LEU A 158 -1.77 2.83 -2.55
C LEU A 158 -0.64 2.68 -1.53
N ILE A 159 0.37 1.87 -1.86
CA ILE A 159 1.52 1.61 -0.99
C ILE A 159 2.26 2.92 -0.66
N ILE A 160 2.65 3.70 -1.68
CA ILE A 160 3.51 4.88 -1.46
C ILE A 160 2.72 6.04 -0.87
N TYR A 161 1.58 6.42 -1.46
CA TYR A 161 0.80 7.53 -0.92
C TYR A 161 0.19 7.19 0.44
N GLY A 162 -0.25 5.94 0.65
CA GLY A 162 -0.72 5.47 1.96
C GLY A 162 0.37 5.56 3.02
N PHE A 163 1.60 5.16 2.71
CA PHE A 163 2.71 5.26 3.66
C PHE A 163 3.09 6.72 3.96
N LEU A 164 3.13 7.58 2.93
CA LEU A 164 3.36 9.03 3.12
C LEU A 164 2.25 9.67 3.96
N CYS A 165 0.99 9.33 3.70
CA CYS A 165 -0.15 9.76 4.50
C CYS A 165 0.01 9.37 5.97
N TYR A 166 0.39 8.11 6.24
CA TYR A 166 0.68 7.64 7.60
C TYR A 166 1.83 8.44 8.27
N LEU A 167 2.92 8.76 7.54
CA LEU A 167 3.99 9.62 8.06
C LEU A 167 3.50 11.03 8.37
N LEU A 168 2.64 11.61 7.53
CA LEU A 168 2.06 12.94 7.75
C LEU A 168 1.15 12.95 8.98
N ILE A 169 0.27 11.97 9.12
CA ILE A 169 -0.63 11.82 10.29
C ILE A 169 0.17 11.70 11.59
N SER A 170 1.28 10.96 11.55
CA SER A 170 2.16 10.78 12.71
C SER A 170 2.78 12.09 13.23
N ASN A 171 2.95 13.09 12.36
CA ASN A 171 3.52 14.40 12.72
C ASN A 171 2.44 15.49 12.88
N TYR A 172 1.29 15.34 12.22
CA TYR A 172 0.25 16.38 12.10
C TYR A 172 -1.16 15.82 12.31
N ARG A 173 -1.37 15.14 13.44
CA ARG A 173 -2.61 14.39 13.76
C ARG A 173 -3.91 15.19 13.59
N LYS A 174 -3.88 16.51 13.83
CA LYS A 174 -5.02 17.41 13.67
C LYS A 174 -5.58 17.48 12.24
N TYR A 175 -4.78 17.15 11.24
CA TYR A 175 -5.17 17.12 9.81
C TYR A 175 -5.36 15.70 9.28
N SER A 176 -5.52 14.70 10.15
CA SER A 176 -5.59 13.29 9.74
C SER A 176 -6.70 13.00 8.72
N LEU A 177 -7.91 13.49 8.97
CA LEU A 177 -9.03 13.32 8.04
C LEU A 177 -8.73 13.94 6.67
N LEU A 178 -8.10 15.12 6.64
CA LEU A 178 -7.73 15.76 5.38
C LEU A 178 -6.73 14.92 4.58
N PHE A 179 -5.66 14.43 5.21
CA PHE A 179 -4.67 13.59 4.53
C PHE A 179 -5.25 12.27 4.05
N ILE A 180 -6.10 11.63 4.85
CA ILE A 180 -6.78 10.39 4.46
C ILE A 180 -7.67 10.67 3.25
N SER A 181 -8.53 11.68 3.30
CA SER A 181 -9.43 12.02 2.20
C SER A 181 -8.69 12.32 0.90
N LEU A 182 -7.67 13.18 0.94
CA LEU A 182 -6.89 13.53 -0.26
C LEU A 182 -6.16 12.31 -0.83
N THR A 183 -5.58 11.48 0.03
CA THR A 183 -4.87 10.25 -0.38
C THR A 183 -5.81 9.26 -1.03
N THR A 184 -6.97 8.99 -0.40
CA THR A 184 -7.99 8.07 -0.92
C THR A 184 -8.54 8.56 -2.26
N ILE A 185 -8.83 9.86 -2.39
CA ILE A 185 -9.30 10.44 -3.66
C ILE A 185 -8.26 10.25 -4.75
N LEU A 186 -7.00 10.61 -4.47
CA LEU A 186 -5.92 10.48 -5.45
C LEU A 186 -5.71 9.04 -5.91
N ILE A 187 -5.61 8.08 -4.98
CA ILE A 187 -5.43 6.66 -5.30
C ILE A 187 -6.61 6.15 -6.12
N SER A 188 -7.84 6.49 -5.73
CA SER A 188 -9.06 6.07 -6.42
C SER A 188 -9.12 6.61 -7.85
N LEU A 189 -8.78 7.89 -8.04
CA LEU A 189 -8.69 8.51 -9.36
C LEU A 189 -7.63 7.82 -10.22
N ILE A 190 -6.44 7.53 -9.67
CA ILE A 190 -5.39 6.81 -10.40
C ILE A 190 -5.90 5.44 -10.87
N GLY A 191 -6.55 4.64 -10.02
CA GLY A 191 -7.11 3.36 -10.47
C GLY A 191 -8.18 3.52 -11.53
N LEU A 192 -9.09 4.49 -11.38
CA LEU A 192 -10.13 4.78 -12.36
C LEU A 192 -9.53 5.15 -13.72
N THR A 193 -8.44 5.92 -13.76
CA THR A 193 -7.76 6.22 -15.04
C THR A 193 -7.27 4.96 -15.74
N ARG A 194 -6.89 3.90 -15.02
CA ARG A 194 -6.41 2.66 -15.65
C ARG A 194 -7.52 1.90 -16.37
N LEU A 195 -8.73 1.95 -15.81
CA LEU A 195 -9.92 1.39 -16.44
C LEU A 195 -10.33 2.24 -17.64
N TYR A 196 -10.39 3.57 -17.46
CA TYR A 196 -10.74 4.52 -18.52
C TYR A 196 -9.78 4.46 -19.72
N LEU A 197 -8.47 4.35 -19.48
CA LEU A 197 -7.45 4.20 -20.51
C LEU A 197 -7.48 2.81 -21.19
N GLY A 198 -8.26 1.87 -20.66
CA GLY A 198 -8.50 0.56 -21.27
C GLY A 198 -7.37 -0.44 -21.07
N VAL A 199 -6.46 -0.19 -20.13
CA VAL A 199 -5.25 -1.00 -19.96
C VAL A 199 -5.36 -2.01 -18.83
N HIS A 200 -6.41 -1.93 -18.02
CA HIS A 200 -6.68 -2.83 -16.90
C HIS A 200 -8.17 -3.13 -16.77
N TRP A 201 -8.47 -4.34 -16.26
CA TRP A 201 -9.80 -4.75 -15.83
C TRP A 201 -10.14 -4.15 -14.46
N LEU A 202 -11.43 -4.09 -14.10
CA LEU A 202 -11.85 -3.60 -12.79
C LEU A 202 -11.19 -4.43 -11.67
N THR A 203 -11.22 -5.74 -11.83
CA THR A 203 -10.62 -6.69 -10.90
C THR A 203 -9.10 -6.55 -10.78
N ASP A 204 -8.37 -6.11 -11.82
CA ASP A 204 -6.94 -5.80 -11.70
C ASP A 204 -6.69 -4.65 -10.72
N VAL A 205 -7.54 -3.62 -10.77
CA VAL A 205 -7.43 -2.43 -9.91
C VAL A 205 -7.79 -2.79 -8.47
N ILE A 206 -8.87 -3.54 -8.27
CA ILE A 206 -9.28 -4.03 -6.95
C ILE A 206 -8.19 -4.93 -6.36
N GLY A 207 -7.71 -5.92 -7.11
CA GLY A 207 -6.62 -6.81 -6.68
C GLY A 207 -5.35 -6.03 -6.35
N GLY A 208 -5.03 -4.99 -7.11
CA GLY A 208 -3.93 -4.07 -6.81
C GLY A 208 -4.10 -3.34 -5.47
N TYR A 209 -5.31 -2.85 -5.18
CA TYR A 209 -5.60 -2.21 -3.89
C TYR A 209 -5.53 -3.18 -2.72
N VAL A 210 -6.08 -4.38 -2.87
CA VAL A 210 -6.09 -5.39 -1.80
C VAL A 210 -4.66 -5.85 -1.50
N ALA A 211 -3.89 -6.26 -2.51
CA ALA A 211 -2.49 -6.65 -2.33
C ALA A 211 -1.63 -5.50 -1.78
N GLY A 212 -1.85 -4.28 -2.27
CA GLY A 212 -1.17 -3.09 -1.77
C GLY A 212 -1.48 -2.80 -0.31
N THR A 213 -2.73 -3.02 0.12
CA THR A 213 -3.17 -2.82 1.50
C THR A 213 -2.46 -3.80 2.44
N VAL A 214 -2.43 -5.10 2.08
CA VAL A 214 -1.70 -6.12 2.86
C VAL A 214 -0.24 -5.72 3.05
N TRP A 215 0.45 -5.34 1.96
CA TRP A 215 1.84 -4.92 2.01
C TRP A 215 2.06 -3.66 2.86
N LEU A 216 1.21 -2.64 2.68
CA LEU A 216 1.30 -1.39 3.41
C LEU A 216 1.13 -1.60 4.92
N PHE A 217 0.12 -2.37 5.34
CA PHE A 217 -0.11 -2.68 6.75
C PHE A 217 1.05 -3.46 7.36
N LEU A 218 1.58 -4.47 6.65
CA LEU A 218 2.74 -5.22 7.11
C LEU A 218 3.94 -4.31 7.37
N CYS A 219 4.22 -3.37 6.44
CA CYS A 219 5.32 -2.43 6.60
C CYS A 219 5.09 -1.41 7.72
N ILE A 220 3.88 -0.85 7.86
CA ILE A 220 3.55 0.10 8.93
C ILE A 220 3.64 -0.58 10.30
N SER A 221 3.09 -1.79 10.46
CA SER A 221 3.21 -2.54 11.70
C SER A 221 4.68 -2.81 12.03
N SER A 222 5.46 -3.28 11.06
CA SER A 222 6.90 -3.52 11.22
C SER A 222 7.67 -2.27 11.63
N LEU A 223 7.32 -1.10 11.07
CA LEU A 223 7.90 0.19 11.45
C LEU A 223 7.55 0.56 12.90
N GLU A 224 6.30 0.41 13.31
CA GLU A 224 5.88 0.68 14.68
C GLU A 224 6.60 -0.24 15.68
N ALA A 225 6.77 -1.53 15.38
CA ALA A 225 7.59 -2.42 16.23
C ALA A 225 9.03 -1.93 16.33
N ALA A 226 9.65 -1.56 15.22
CA ALA A 226 11.03 -1.08 15.20
C ALA A 226 11.21 0.19 16.04
N LYS A 227 10.23 1.12 15.98
CA LYS A 227 10.22 2.32 16.84
C LYS A 227 10.08 1.95 18.31
N THR A 228 9.13 1.10 18.67
CA THR A 228 8.91 0.67 20.07
C THR A 228 10.13 -0.04 20.63
N TYR A 229 10.75 -0.96 19.87
CA TYR A 229 11.96 -1.66 20.28
C TYR A 229 13.13 -0.70 20.51
N ARG A 230 13.34 0.27 19.61
CA ARG A 230 14.41 1.28 19.77
C ARG A 230 14.19 2.17 20.98
N LEU A 231 12.96 2.60 21.24
CA LEU A 231 12.62 3.38 22.44
C LEU A 231 12.93 2.57 23.71
N ASN A 232 12.47 1.32 23.78
CA ASN A 232 12.72 0.46 24.94
C ASN A 232 14.23 0.26 25.21
N LYS A 233 15.05 0.09 24.17
CA LYS A 233 16.50 -0.04 24.32
C LYS A 233 17.14 1.20 24.96
N ILE A 234 16.72 2.40 24.56
CA ILE A 234 17.26 3.67 25.08
C ILE A 234 16.92 3.86 26.57
N TYR A 235 15.73 3.45 27.02
CA TYR A 235 15.28 3.65 28.41
C TYR A 235 15.66 2.53 29.38
N ILE A 236 16.03 1.34 28.87
CA ILE A 236 16.39 0.16 29.69
C ILE A 236 17.90 0.07 29.90
N GLU A 237 18.72 0.47 28.92
CA GLU A 237 20.18 0.55 29.02
C GLU A 237 20.64 2.01 28.91
N PRO A 238 20.42 2.85 29.94
CA PRO A 238 21.10 4.14 29.98
C PRO A 238 22.61 3.86 30.07
N LYS A 239 23.38 4.47 29.16
CA LYS A 239 24.84 4.43 29.20
C LYS A 239 25.37 4.92 30.54
#